data_AF-A0A174D4Y8-F1
#
_entry.id   AF-A0A174D4Y8-F1
#
_cell.length_a   1.000
_cell.length_b   1.000
_cell.length_c   1.000
_cell.angle_alpha   90.00
_cell.angle_beta   90.00
_cell.angle_gamma   90.00
#
_symmetry.space_group_name_H-M   'P 1'
#
loop_
_entity.id
_entity.type
_entity.pdbx_description
1 polymer ?
#
loop_
_entity_poly.entity_id
_entity_poly.type
_entity_poly.pdbx_seq_one_letter_code
_entity_poly.pdbx_strand_id
1 'polypeptide(L)'
;MGIQEYLDDLLGNQLREMKYRYRQQIAADIKNRMCSLLSKWDDEEYRRTILFVTDEEALFYEPYAAAEVKEFVVATLRDSMLEVAASVNCTQFKMQDPLSNEKIRQLTSDAIVYFRQCSFASLQEEAQSMEFKDVYGQAIKKYPLAWEILKKTALMTEEILEFAGTDQTVSEYEDQKLECRKYDKVICDGYSLEFDEYLEESLVNLISGYTEVFFVDSFKILSRNFEKVLHVLQIIFENGRTFVTCNYYISNGYIEKRKEILRAAHSEKNVLKNLWNMRGTPAELRTILKGLADAEL
;
A
#
# COMPACT_ATOMS: atom_id res chain seq x y z
N MET A 1 -4.13 25.99 -10.59
CA MET A 1 -3.63 24.63 -10.31
C MET A 1 -4.41 24.08 -9.14
N GLY A 2 -5.02 22.92 -9.32
CA GLY A 2 -5.95 22.32 -8.38
C GLY A 2 -6.28 20.89 -8.77
N ILE A 3 -7.10 20.22 -7.97
CA ILE A 3 -7.57 18.86 -8.18
C ILE A 3 -8.34 18.78 -9.50
N GLN A 4 -9.33 19.66 -9.71
CA GLN A 4 -10.19 19.60 -10.88
C GLN A 4 -9.41 19.87 -12.17
N GLU A 5 -8.54 20.89 -12.15
CA GLU A 5 -7.67 21.23 -13.29
C GLU A 5 -6.71 20.07 -13.62
N TYR A 6 -6.11 19.42 -12.62
CA TYR A 6 -5.29 18.21 -12.85
C TYR A 6 -6.08 17.09 -13.53
N LEU A 7 -7.28 16.79 -13.00
CA LEU A 7 -8.11 15.68 -13.48
C LEU A 7 -8.60 15.90 -14.91
N ASP A 8 -9.06 17.11 -15.22
CA ASP A 8 -9.64 17.44 -16.52
C ASP A 8 -8.55 17.69 -17.58
N ASP A 9 -7.56 18.53 -17.25
CA ASP A 9 -6.62 19.05 -18.23
C ASP A 9 -5.35 18.23 -18.36
N LEU A 10 -4.81 17.66 -17.27
CA LEU A 10 -3.59 16.86 -17.37
C LEU A 10 -3.92 15.38 -17.55
N LEU A 11 -4.54 14.77 -16.54
CA LEU A 11 -4.87 13.34 -16.56
C LEU A 11 -5.85 13.00 -17.69
N GLY A 12 -6.92 13.79 -17.83
CA GLY A 12 -7.91 13.61 -18.87
C GLY A 12 -7.30 13.63 -20.28
N ASN A 13 -6.29 14.48 -20.50
CA ASN A 13 -5.56 14.56 -21.76
C ASN A 13 -4.61 13.38 -21.97
N GLN A 14 -3.90 12.96 -20.92
CA GLN A 14 -2.98 11.83 -21.01
C GLN A 14 -3.71 10.49 -21.24
N LEU A 15 -4.96 10.35 -20.80
CA LEU A 15 -5.78 9.15 -20.99
C LEU A 15 -6.71 9.20 -22.22
N ARG A 16 -6.56 10.18 -23.13
CA ARG A 16 -7.47 10.40 -24.28
C ARG A 16 -7.73 9.17 -25.15
N GLU A 17 -6.76 8.27 -25.24
CA GLU A 17 -6.84 7.01 -26.01
C GLU A 17 -7.86 6.03 -25.42
N MET A 18 -8.16 6.12 -24.12
CA MET A 18 -9.18 5.32 -23.47
C MET A 18 -10.59 5.81 -23.83
N LYS A 19 -11.60 4.94 -23.76
CA LYS A 19 -12.99 5.39 -23.95
C LYS A 19 -13.40 6.35 -22.83
N TYR A 20 -14.13 7.41 -23.19
CA TYR A 20 -14.49 8.50 -22.27
C TYR A 20 -15.08 8.02 -20.95
N ARG A 21 -16.02 7.07 -20.96
CA ARG A 21 -16.63 6.53 -19.72
C ARG A 21 -15.63 5.95 -18.73
N TYR A 22 -14.54 5.34 -19.22
CA TYR A 22 -13.53 4.70 -18.37
C TYR A 22 -12.52 5.71 -17.84
N ARG A 23 -12.18 6.73 -18.64
CA ARG A 23 -11.45 7.90 -18.14
C ARG A 23 -12.19 8.56 -16.98
N GLN A 24 -13.50 8.74 -17.12
CA GLN A 24 -14.34 9.34 -16.09
C GLN A 24 -14.40 8.47 -14.82
N GLN A 25 -14.42 7.14 -14.95
CA GLN A 25 -14.33 6.25 -13.78
C GLN A 25 -13.00 6.38 -13.05
N ILE A 26 -11.88 6.36 -13.77
CA ILE A 26 -10.53 6.53 -13.18
C ILE A 26 -10.40 7.91 -12.54
N ALA A 27 -10.78 8.98 -13.24
CA ALA A 27 -10.72 10.34 -12.71
C ALA A 27 -11.61 10.51 -11.47
N ALA A 28 -12.80 9.90 -11.44
CA ALA A 28 -13.68 9.93 -10.28
C ALA A 28 -13.09 9.18 -9.08
N ASP A 29 -12.42 8.03 -9.28
CA ASP A 29 -11.73 7.31 -8.21
C ASP A 29 -10.57 8.12 -7.63
N ILE A 30 -9.71 8.67 -8.50
CA ILE A 30 -8.60 9.53 -8.10
C ILE A 30 -9.11 10.76 -7.35
N LYS A 31 -10.18 11.41 -7.84
CA LYS A 31 -10.84 12.52 -7.14
C LYS A 31 -11.26 12.12 -5.74
N ASN A 32 -11.94 10.97 -5.59
CA ASN A 32 -12.40 10.49 -4.30
C ASN A 32 -11.23 10.24 -3.34
N ARG A 33 -10.14 9.66 -3.82
CA ARG A 33 -8.92 9.43 -3.03
C ARG A 33 -8.25 10.73 -2.61
N MET A 34 -8.06 11.66 -3.54
CA MET A 34 -7.51 12.99 -3.25
C MET A 34 -8.34 13.70 -2.20
N CYS A 35 -9.66 13.81 -2.41
CA CYS A 35 -10.53 14.54 -1.51
C CYS A 35 -10.67 13.83 -0.14
N SER A 36 -10.75 12.50 -0.11
CA SER A 36 -10.81 11.74 1.14
C SER A 36 -9.55 11.92 2.00
N LEU A 37 -8.36 11.94 1.38
CA LEU A 37 -7.11 12.22 2.08
C LEU A 37 -7.01 13.70 2.52
N LEU A 38 -7.32 14.63 1.60
CA LEU A 38 -7.19 16.07 1.85
C LEU A 38 -8.23 16.60 2.85
N SER A 39 -9.42 16.00 2.93
CA SER A 39 -10.49 16.44 3.84
C SER A 39 -10.07 16.49 5.31
N LYS A 40 -9.04 15.72 5.68
CA LYS A 40 -8.44 15.65 7.02
C LYS A 40 -6.93 15.80 6.95
N TRP A 41 -6.42 16.62 6.03
CA TRP A 41 -4.97 16.77 5.84
C TRP A 41 -4.23 17.24 7.10
N ASP A 42 -4.85 18.11 7.89
CA ASP A 42 -4.28 18.64 9.13
C ASP A 42 -4.29 17.63 10.30
N ASP A 43 -5.04 16.52 10.17
CA ASP A 43 -4.96 15.41 11.10
C ASP A 43 -3.71 14.59 10.79
N GLU A 44 -2.63 14.82 11.54
CA GLU A 44 -1.34 14.16 11.33
C GLU A 44 -1.45 12.64 11.43
N GLU A 45 -2.21 12.11 12.40
CA GLU A 45 -2.35 10.67 12.58
C GLU A 45 -3.03 10.05 11.35
N TYR A 46 -4.12 10.67 10.89
CA TYR A 46 -4.83 10.23 9.70
C TYR A 46 -3.95 10.29 8.45
N ARG A 47 -3.32 11.45 8.21
CA ARG A 47 -2.48 11.69 7.03
C ARG A 47 -1.28 10.75 6.99
N ARG A 48 -0.50 10.68 8.07
CA ARG A 48 0.74 9.88 8.09
C ARG A 48 0.46 8.40 7.96
N THR A 49 -0.64 7.90 8.54
CA THR A 49 -0.99 6.48 8.45
C THR A 49 -1.42 6.07 7.03
N ILE A 50 -2.14 6.93 6.31
CA ILE A 50 -2.48 6.65 4.90
C ILE A 50 -1.25 6.74 4.01
N LEU A 51 -0.41 7.77 4.18
CA LEU A 51 0.81 7.92 3.38
C LEU A 51 1.85 6.84 3.69
N PHE A 52 1.87 6.30 4.92
CA PHE A 52 2.79 5.26 5.36
C PHE A 52 2.76 4.01 4.46
N VAL A 53 1.59 3.54 4.02
CA VAL A 53 1.54 2.35 3.15
C VAL A 53 2.10 2.60 1.74
N THR A 54 2.46 3.85 1.43
CA THR A 54 2.99 4.27 0.12
C THR A 54 4.45 4.72 0.16
N ASP A 55 5.06 4.82 1.35
CA ASP A 55 6.39 5.41 1.55
C ASP A 55 7.48 4.63 0.78
N GLU A 56 7.46 3.30 0.86
CA GLU A 56 8.36 2.37 0.20
C GLU A 56 8.33 2.54 -1.33
N GLU A 57 7.14 2.77 -1.89
CA GLU A 57 6.95 2.96 -3.33
C GLU A 57 7.28 4.39 -3.78
N ALA A 58 6.98 5.41 -2.97
CA ALA A 58 7.27 6.81 -3.27
C ALA A 58 8.79 7.06 -3.46
N LEU A 59 9.65 6.20 -2.92
CA LEU A 59 11.10 6.21 -3.17
C LEU A 59 11.49 5.87 -4.61
N PHE A 60 10.61 5.23 -5.39
CA PHE A 60 10.90 4.83 -6.76
C PHE A 60 10.68 5.95 -7.78
N TYR A 61 9.73 6.85 -7.54
CA TYR A 61 9.28 7.79 -8.56
C TYR A 61 10.12 9.06 -8.63
N GLU A 62 10.39 9.44 -9.87
CA GLU A 62 11.05 10.67 -10.29
C GLU A 62 10.01 11.62 -10.92
N PRO A 63 10.26 12.95 -10.98
CA PRO A 63 11.45 13.65 -10.51
C PRO A 63 11.49 13.85 -8.99
N TYR A 64 12.63 14.32 -8.48
CA TYR A 64 12.74 14.76 -7.09
C TYR A 64 11.68 15.81 -6.71
N ALA A 65 10.98 15.51 -5.62
CA ALA A 65 10.01 16.36 -4.94
C ALA A 65 10.02 16.03 -3.44
N ALA A 66 9.36 16.87 -2.62
CA ALA A 66 9.15 16.58 -1.21
C ALA A 66 8.46 15.21 -1.04
N ALA A 67 8.82 14.47 0.03
CA ALA A 67 8.30 13.13 0.28
C ALA A 67 6.77 13.10 0.27
N GLU A 68 6.14 14.03 0.98
CA GLU A 68 4.68 14.18 1.07
C GLU A 68 4.00 14.33 -0.30
N VAL A 69 4.64 15.01 -1.27
CA VAL A 69 4.10 15.14 -2.63
C VAL A 69 4.13 13.80 -3.36
N LYS A 70 5.24 13.05 -3.24
CA LYS A 70 5.38 11.76 -3.90
C LYS A 70 4.44 10.72 -3.29
N GLU A 71 4.36 10.66 -1.96
CA GLU A 71 3.44 9.80 -1.22
C GLU A 71 1.99 10.14 -1.56
N PHE A 72 1.62 11.43 -1.59
CA PHE A 72 0.28 11.86 -2.02
C PHE A 72 -0.05 11.39 -3.43
N VAL A 73 0.88 11.54 -4.39
CA VAL A 73 0.67 11.06 -5.76
C VAL A 73 0.53 9.54 -5.79
N VAL A 74 1.36 8.78 -5.04
CA VAL A 74 1.23 7.32 -5.01
C VAL A 74 -0.13 6.92 -4.44
N ALA A 75 -0.49 7.42 -3.25
CA ALA A 75 -1.73 7.09 -2.56
C ALA A 75 -2.99 7.43 -3.38
N THR A 76 -2.95 8.50 -4.17
CA THR A 76 -4.15 8.99 -4.88
C THR A 76 -4.22 8.60 -6.35
N LEU A 77 -3.08 8.41 -7.01
CA LEU A 77 -2.99 8.08 -8.43
C LEU A 77 -2.59 6.63 -8.68
N ARG A 78 -1.50 6.16 -8.08
CA ARG A 78 -0.99 4.79 -8.31
C ARG A 78 -1.86 3.76 -7.62
N ASP A 79 -2.36 4.12 -6.45
CA ASP A 79 -3.25 3.30 -5.65
C ASP A 79 -4.72 3.55 -6.03
N SER A 80 -4.98 3.76 -7.32
CA SER A 80 -6.32 4.02 -7.87
C SER A 80 -6.71 3.00 -8.94
N MET A 81 -7.94 3.12 -9.45
CA MET A 81 -8.42 2.36 -10.60
C MET A 81 -7.53 2.48 -11.85
N LEU A 82 -6.60 3.44 -11.89
CA LEU A 82 -5.56 3.47 -12.92
C LEU A 82 -4.76 2.16 -12.98
N GLU A 83 -4.58 1.45 -11.87
CA GLU A 83 -3.88 0.16 -11.86
C GLU A 83 -4.64 -0.93 -12.61
N VAL A 84 -5.97 -0.91 -12.59
CA VAL A 84 -6.78 -1.83 -13.40
C VAL A 84 -6.51 -1.59 -14.89
N ALA A 85 -6.31 -0.34 -15.31
CA ALA A 85 -5.94 -0.02 -16.69
C ALA A 85 -4.51 -0.43 -17.04
N ALA A 86 -3.62 -0.56 -16.04
CA ALA A 86 -2.21 -0.92 -16.18
C ALA A 86 -1.93 -2.42 -16.09
N SER A 87 -2.95 -3.24 -15.84
CA SER A 87 -2.81 -4.67 -15.54
C SER A 87 -3.53 -5.57 -16.55
N VAL A 88 -3.42 -6.88 -16.36
CA VAL A 88 -4.13 -7.87 -17.20
C VAL A 88 -5.65 -7.71 -17.16
N ASN A 89 -6.18 -7.00 -16.14
CA ASN A 89 -7.59 -6.69 -16.00
C ASN A 89 -8.05 -5.46 -16.79
N CYS A 90 -7.21 -4.86 -17.63
CA CYS A 90 -7.57 -3.72 -18.49
C CYS A 90 -8.77 -4.00 -19.43
N THR A 91 -9.08 -5.27 -19.69
CA THR A 91 -10.28 -5.69 -20.42
C THR A 91 -11.59 -5.26 -19.74
N GLN A 92 -11.59 -5.02 -18.42
CA GLN A 92 -12.71 -4.40 -17.69
C GLN A 92 -13.04 -3.00 -18.25
N PHE A 93 -12.01 -2.29 -18.71
CA PHE A 93 -12.12 -1.00 -19.41
C PHE A 93 -12.22 -1.14 -20.94
N LYS A 94 -12.47 -2.35 -21.45
CA LYS A 94 -12.56 -2.65 -22.90
C LYS A 94 -11.33 -2.16 -23.67
N MET A 95 -10.18 -2.21 -23.01
CA MET A 95 -8.86 -2.03 -23.62
C MET A 95 -8.39 -3.39 -24.13
N GLN A 96 -7.65 -3.38 -25.24
CA GLN A 96 -7.03 -4.60 -25.78
C GLN A 96 -5.74 -4.92 -25.03
N ASP A 97 -4.93 -3.89 -24.79
CA ASP A 97 -3.67 -3.97 -24.08
C ASP A 97 -3.69 -3.04 -22.87
N PRO A 98 -2.99 -3.39 -21.78
CA PRO A 98 -2.80 -2.51 -20.64
C PRO A 98 -2.03 -1.24 -21.01
N LEU A 99 -2.17 -0.20 -20.19
CA LEU A 99 -1.27 0.95 -20.24
C LEU A 99 0.17 0.47 -20.02
N SER A 100 1.08 0.90 -20.89
CA SER A 100 2.48 0.50 -20.79
C SER A 100 3.13 1.04 -19.51
N ASN A 101 4.17 0.35 -19.05
CA ASN A 101 4.98 0.81 -17.90
C ASN A 101 5.56 2.21 -18.13
N GLU A 102 5.96 2.54 -19.36
CA GLU A 102 6.42 3.87 -19.75
C GLU A 102 5.32 4.92 -19.57
N LYS A 103 4.09 4.60 -20.00
CA LYS A 103 2.95 5.49 -19.85
C LYS A 103 2.62 5.73 -18.37
N ILE A 104 2.60 4.67 -17.57
CA ILE A 104 2.36 4.78 -16.12
C ILE A 104 3.43 5.62 -15.42
N ARG A 105 4.71 5.40 -15.75
CA ARG A 105 5.80 6.24 -15.24
C ARG A 105 5.60 7.70 -15.62
N GLN A 106 5.28 7.97 -16.89
CA GLN A 106 5.03 9.34 -17.36
C GLN A 106 3.86 10.00 -16.63
N LEU A 107 2.71 9.32 -16.49
CA LEU A 107 1.55 9.81 -15.74
C LEU A 107 1.93 10.21 -14.31
N THR A 108 2.73 9.36 -13.66
CA THR A 108 3.16 9.56 -12.27
C THR A 108 4.14 10.72 -12.14
N SER A 109 5.15 10.77 -13.01
CA SER A 109 6.13 11.87 -13.04
C SER A 109 5.46 13.22 -13.32
N ASP A 110 4.52 13.27 -14.27
CA ASP A 110 3.78 14.49 -14.59
C ASP A 110 2.89 14.93 -13.43
N ALA A 111 2.26 13.99 -12.72
CA ALA A 111 1.50 14.29 -11.50
C ALA A 111 2.40 14.86 -10.39
N ILE A 112 3.59 14.29 -10.17
CA ILE A 112 4.58 14.82 -9.22
C ILE A 112 4.96 16.25 -9.60
N VAL A 113 5.26 16.51 -10.87
CA VAL A 113 5.60 17.87 -11.35
C VAL A 113 4.44 18.84 -11.13
N TYR A 114 3.21 18.41 -11.36
CA TYR A 114 2.01 19.22 -11.16
C TYR A 114 1.81 19.56 -9.67
N PHE A 115 1.73 18.54 -8.80
CA PHE A 115 1.41 18.73 -7.39
C PHE A 115 2.55 19.35 -6.58
N ARG A 116 3.81 19.24 -7.03
CA ARG A 116 4.94 19.97 -6.43
C ARG A 116 4.75 21.49 -6.47
N GLN A 117 3.95 22.01 -7.40
CA GLN A 117 3.66 23.44 -7.54
C GLN A 117 2.45 23.88 -6.72
N CYS A 118 1.69 22.94 -6.16
CA CYS A 118 0.48 23.22 -5.38
C CYS A 118 0.83 23.36 -3.89
N SER A 119 0.05 24.15 -3.17
CA SER A 119 0.05 24.11 -1.70
C SER A 119 -1.02 23.13 -1.22
N PHE A 120 -0.70 22.29 -0.25
CA PHE A 120 -1.67 21.34 0.31
C PHE A 120 -2.86 22.05 0.98
N ALA A 121 -2.65 23.25 1.54
CA ALA A 121 -3.73 24.08 2.07
C ALA A 121 -4.74 24.46 0.97
N SER A 122 -4.27 24.89 -0.20
CA SER A 122 -5.15 25.20 -1.34
C SER A 122 -5.87 23.95 -1.88
N LEU A 123 -5.18 22.81 -1.94
CA LEU A 123 -5.80 21.55 -2.35
C LEU A 123 -6.88 21.09 -1.36
N GLN A 124 -6.65 21.30 -0.06
CA GLN A 124 -7.61 21.01 1.00
C GLN A 124 -8.85 21.92 0.91
N GLU A 125 -8.66 23.22 0.71
CA GLU A 125 -9.78 24.16 0.47
C GLU A 125 -10.63 23.75 -0.73
N GLU A 126 -9.99 23.36 -1.84
CA GLU A 126 -10.70 22.85 -3.01
C GLU A 126 -11.47 21.57 -2.67
N ALA A 127 -10.81 20.59 -2.04
CA ALA A 127 -11.42 19.31 -1.66
C ALA A 127 -12.66 19.48 -0.75
N GLN A 128 -12.66 20.46 0.17
CA GLN A 128 -13.81 20.76 1.03
C GLN A 128 -15.05 21.21 0.26
N SER A 129 -14.87 21.80 -0.93
CA SER A 129 -15.95 22.25 -1.79
C SER A 129 -16.47 21.19 -2.77
N MET A 130 -15.76 20.06 -2.88
CA MET A 130 -16.08 18.99 -3.83
C MET A 130 -16.97 17.92 -3.20
N GLU A 131 -17.89 17.35 -3.98
CA GLU A 131 -18.58 16.12 -3.60
C GLU A 131 -17.68 14.92 -3.90
N PHE A 132 -17.46 14.06 -2.89
CA PHE A 132 -16.62 12.88 -2.99
C PHE A 132 -17.11 11.74 -2.09
N LYS A 133 -16.64 10.52 -2.38
CA LYS A 133 -16.79 9.36 -1.50
C LYS A 133 -15.58 9.26 -0.59
N ASP A 134 -15.80 9.25 0.72
CA ASP A 134 -14.74 9.10 1.73
C ASP A 134 -14.19 7.66 1.78
N VAL A 135 -13.37 7.30 0.79
CA VAL A 135 -12.84 5.94 0.61
C VAL A 135 -11.96 5.48 1.78
N TYR A 136 -11.09 6.37 2.29
CA TYR A 136 -10.22 6.04 3.41
C TYR A 136 -11.01 5.94 4.72
N GLY A 137 -11.87 6.92 5.01
CA GLY A 137 -12.69 6.89 6.23
C GLY A 137 -13.67 5.72 6.28
N GLN A 138 -14.17 5.25 5.14
CA GLN A 138 -14.99 4.04 5.07
C GLN A 138 -14.17 2.77 5.36
N ALA A 139 -12.97 2.65 4.79
CA ALA A 139 -12.09 1.50 5.04
C ALA A 139 -11.65 1.42 6.51
N ILE A 140 -11.28 2.57 7.11
CA ILE A 140 -10.86 2.66 8.52
C ILE A 140 -11.98 2.18 9.46
N LYS A 141 -13.23 2.56 9.19
CA LYS A 141 -14.39 2.13 9.97
C LYS A 141 -14.63 0.62 9.90
N LYS A 142 -14.30 -0.02 8.78
CA LYS A 142 -14.45 -1.48 8.59
C LYS A 142 -13.35 -2.26 9.30
N TYR A 143 -12.14 -1.70 9.39
CA TYR A 143 -10.93 -2.41 9.84
C TYR A 143 -10.19 -1.63 10.95
N PRO A 144 -10.81 -1.46 12.13
CA PRO A 144 -10.30 -0.59 13.19
C PRO A 144 -9.00 -1.11 13.83
N LEU A 145 -8.82 -2.43 13.94
CA LEU A 145 -7.60 -3.00 14.52
C LEU A 145 -6.39 -2.75 13.63
N ALA A 146 -6.53 -3.07 12.33
CA ALA A 146 -5.52 -2.82 11.33
C ALA A 146 -5.11 -1.35 11.30
N TRP A 147 -6.09 -0.46 11.34
CA TRP A 147 -5.85 0.98 11.41
C TRP A 147 -5.06 1.40 12.66
N GLU A 148 -5.48 0.97 13.85
CA GLU A 148 -4.81 1.37 15.09
C GLU A 148 -3.36 0.87 15.16
N ILE A 149 -3.08 -0.34 14.67
CA ILE A 149 -1.71 -0.88 14.61
C ILE A 149 -0.89 -0.13 13.56
N LEU A 150 -1.41 0.06 12.34
CA LEU A 150 -0.70 0.83 11.31
C LEU A 150 -0.42 2.27 11.74
N LYS A 151 -1.35 2.89 12.47
CA LYS A 151 -1.18 4.24 13.01
C LYS A 151 0.00 4.31 13.97
N LYS A 152 0.13 3.32 14.86
CA LYS A 152 1.31 3.20 15.73
C LYS A 152 2.58 3.02 14.92
N THR A 153 2.57 2.19 13.88
CA THR A 153 3.73 1.98 12.99
C THR A 153 4.12 3.26 12.25
N ALA A 154 3.15 4.02 11.73
CA ALA A 154 3.40 5.23 10.95
C ALA A 154 3.97 6.39 11.79
N LEU A 155 3.58 6.44 13.08
CA LEU A 155 3.97 7.50 14.00
C LEU A 155 5.21 7.17 14.84
N MET A 156 5.69 5.92 14.81
CA MET A 156 6.88 5.55 15.58
C MET A 156 8.13 6.31 15.10
N THR A 157 8.92 6.78 16.06
CA THR A 157 10.21 7.43 15.82
C THR A 157 11.39 6.49 16.07
N GLU A 158 11.21 5.54 16.98
CA GLU A 158 12.22 4.53 17.33
C GLU A 158 12.18 3.34 16.36
N GLU A 159 13.21 2.50 16.41
CA GLU A 159 13.29 1.26 15.62
C GLU A 159 12.39 0.14 16.19
N ILE A 160 12.03 0.22 17.48
CA ILE A 160 11.23 -0.81 18.18
C ILE A 160 10.11 -0.10 18.97
N LEU A 161 8.90 -0.65 18.92
CA LEU A 161 7.76 -0.19 19.69
C LEU A 161 7.02 -1.38 20.30
N GLU A 162 6.99 -1.42 21.64
CA GLU A 162 6.17 -2.35 22.42
C GLU A 162 4.95 -1.62 22.97
N PHE A 163 3.79 -2.26 22.93
CA PHE A 163 2.56 -1.70 23.48
C PHE A 163 1.62 -2.80 23.98
N ALA A 164 0.69 -2.44 24.86
CA ALA A 164 -0.39 -3.34 25.24
C ALA A 164 -1.21 -3.65 23.98
N GLY A 165 -1.17 -4.92 23.54
CA GLY A 165 -1.98 -5.40 22.44
C GLY A 165 -3.46 -5.07 22.68
N THR A 166 -4.21 -4.90 21.61
CA THR A 166 -5.65 -4.67 21.69
C THR A 166 -6.39 -5.98 21.97
N ASP A 167 -7.42 -5.92 22.82
CA ASP A 167 -8.23 -7.07 23.27
C ASP A 167 -9.08 -7.74 22.17
N GLN A 168 -8.85 -7.41 20.90
CA GLN A 168 -9.63 -7.90 19.76
C GLN A 168 -9.07 -9.20 19.15
N THR A 169 -8.17 -9.89 19.86
CA THR A 169 -7.59 -11.15 19.39
C THR A 169 -8.50 -12.34 19.68
N VAL A 170 -8.70 -13.18 18.68
CA VAL A 170 -9.28 -14.52 18.82
C VAL A 170 -8.10 -15.47 18.99
N SER A 171 -7.80 -15.89 20.21
CA SER A 171 -6.71 -16.84 20.48
C SER A 171 -7.25 -18.16 21.00
N GLU A 172 -6.91 -19.24 20.29
CA GLU A 172 -6.56 -20.56 20.86
C GLU A 172 -6.04 -21.45 19.70
N TYR A 173 -4.73 -21.50 19.43
CA TYR A 173 -4.13 -22.55 18.58
C TYR A 173 -2.72 -22.93 19.03
N GLU A 174 -2.44 -24.23 18.96
CA GLU A 174 -1.18 -24.87 19.33
C GLU A 174 -0.10 -24.69 18.25
N ASP A 175 1.12 -24.33 18.68
CA ASP A 175 2.31 -24.22 17.83
C ASP A 175 2.63 -25.57 17.17
N GLN A 176 2.48 -25.65 15.85
CA GLN A 176 3.09 -26.68 15.03
C GLN A 176 4.18 -26.04 14.17
N LYS A 177 5.44 -26.42 14.43
CA LYS A 177 6.56 -26.12 13.52
C LYS A 177 6.27 -26.72 12.16
N LEU A 178 6.43 -25.99 11.05
CA LEU A 178 7.00 -26.54 9.80
C LEU A 178 7.20 -25.53 8.64
N GLU A 179 8.08 -25.98 7.76
CA GLU A 179 8.61 -25.52 6.46
C GLU A 179 8.00 -24.32 5.70
N CYS A 180 8.87 -23.36 5.43
CA CYS A 180 8.71 -22.28 4.46
C CYS A 180 8.57 -22.85 3.03
N ARG A 181 7.45 -22.55 2.35
CA ARG A 181 7.24 -22.90 0.93
C ARG A 181 7.45 -21.71 0.01
N LYS A 182 7.84 -22.03 -1.22
CA LYS A 182 8.28 -21.13 -2.30
C LYS A 182 7.26 -20.05 -2.68
N TYR A 183 7.82 -18.89 -3.01
CA TYR A 183 7.17 -17.76 -3.65
C TYR A 183 6.73 -18.07 -5.10
N ASP A 184 5.43 -18.10 -5.38
CA ASP A 184 4.88 -18.13 -6.75
C ASP A 184 3.71 -17.13 -6.93
N LYS A 185 4.04 -15.99 -7.54
CA LYS A 185 3.30 -15.10 -8.47
C LYS A 185 1.77 -14.78 -8.43
N VAL A 186 1.57 -13.44 -8.48
CA VAL A 186 0.59 -12.59 -9.21
C VAL A 186 -0.77 -12.32 -8.58
N ILE A 187 -0.89 -11.11 -8.01
CA ILE A 187 -2.15 -10.40 -7.84
C ILE A 187 -2.56 -9.84 -9.21
N CYS A 188 -3.72 -10.24 -9.75
CA CYS A 188 -4.08 -9.97 -11.14
C CYS A 188 -4.11 -8.48 -11.52
N ASP A 189 -4.48 -7.57 -10.61
CA ASP A 189 -4.45 -6.13 -10.86
C ASP A 189 -3.96 -5.26 -9.70
N GLY A 190 -3.53 -5.87 -8.59
CA GLY A 190 -3.09 -5.13 -7.40
C GLY A 190 -4.17 -4.29 -6.70
N TYR A 191 -5.38 -4.12 -7.27
CA TYR A 191 -6.37 -3.12 -6.84
C TYR A 191 -7.72 -3.73 -6.43
N SER A 192 -8.12 -4.87 -6.99
CA SER A 192 -9.38 -5.53 -6.61
C SER A 192 -9.44 -5.79 -5.11
N LEU A 193 -10.64 -5.65 -4.53
CA LEU A 193 -10.92 -6.05 -3.15
C LEU A 193 -11.00 -7.57 -2.97
N GLU A 194 -11.16 -8.31 -4.07
CA GLU A 194 -11.23 -9.77 -4.06
C GLU A 194 -9.88 -10.37 -3.67
N PHE A 195 -9.91 -11.47 -2.95
CA PHE A 195 -8.71 -12.25 -2.66
C PHE A 195 -8.51 -13.23 -3.81
N ASP A 196 -7.29 -13.30 -4.32
CA ASP A 196 -6.93 -14.37 -5.25
C ASP A 196 -6.64 -15.66 -4.46
N GLU A 197 -6.66 -16.79 -5.16
CA GLU A 197 -6.47 -18.12 -4.56
C GLU A 197 -5.17 -18.19 -3.73
N TYR A 198 -4.12 -17.50 -4.18
CA TYR A 198 -2.83 -17.46 -3.49
C TYR A 198 -2.89 -16.71 -2.16
N LEU A 199 -3.49 -15.51 -2.14
CA LEU A 199 -3.68 -14.74 -0.92
C LEU A 199 -4.58 -15.49 0.07
N GLU A 200 -5.64 -16.13 -0.41
CA GLU A 200 -6.52 -16.96 0.43
C GLU A 200 -5.75 -18.13 1.04
N GLU A 201 -4.99 -18.90 0.24
CA GLU A 201 -4.19 -20.03 0.73
C GLU A 201 -3.14 -19.56 1.75
N SER A 202 -2.45 -18.43 1.46
CA SER A 202 -1.44 -17.86 2.34
C SER A 202 -2.02 -17.46 3.71
N LEU A 203 -3.22 -16.87 3.72
CA LEU A 203 -3.92 -16.50 4.95
C LEU A 203 -4.43 -17.74 5.70
N VAL A 204 -4.97 -18.74 5.00
CA VAL A 204 -5.40 -20.00 5.62
C VAL A 204 -4.21 -20.71 6.28
N ASN A 205 -3.07 -20.76 5.61
CA ASN A 205 -1.85 -21.35 6.16
C ASN A 205 -1.37 -20.62 7.42
N LEU A 206 -1.40 -19.29 7.40
CA LEU A 206 -1.04 -18.46 8.55
C LEU A 206 -1.99 -18.69 9.74
N ILE A 207 -3.30 -18.64 9.50
CA ILE A 207 -4.32 -18.78 10.56
C ILE A 207 -4.24 -20.19 11.16
N SER A 208 -4.07 -21.21 10.32
CA SER A 208 -3.95 -22.62 10.74
C SER A 208 -2.61 -22.93 11.43
N GLY A 209 -1.67 -21.97 11.48
CA GLY A 209 -0.36 -22.15 12.10
C GLY A 209 0.65 -22.93 11.27
N TYR A 210 0.37 -23.16 9.97
CA TYR A 210 1.35 -23.74 9.05
C TYR A 210 2.49 -22.77 8.71
N THR A 211 2.25 -21.47 8.83
CA THR A 211 3.29 -20.43 8.77
C THR A 211 3.19 -19.52 9.98
N GLU A 212 4.33 -19.06 10.49
CA GLU A 212 4.39 -18.18 11.66
C GLU A 212 4.11 -16.71 11.30
N VAL A 213 4.47 -16.31 10.08
CA VAL A 213 4.40 -14.92 9.62
C VAL A 213 3.82 -14.83 8.21
N PHE A 214 3.14 -13.72 7.93
CA PHE A 214 2.74 -13.36 6.57
C PHE A 214 3.76 -12.37 6.02
N PHE A 215 4.54 -12.80 5.04
CA PHE A 215 5.59 -11.98 4.44
C PHE A 215 5.24 -11.52 3.02
N VAL A 216 5.47 -10.24 2.74
CA VAL A 216 5.49 -9.62 1.40
C VAL A 216 6.61 -8.59 1.36
N ASP A 217 7.22 -8.29 0.22
CA ASP A 217 8.35 -7.34 0.20
C ASP A 217 7.99 -5.92 0.70
N SER A 218 6.80 -5.44 0.36
CA SER A 218 6.29 -4.09 0.67
C SER A 218 4.76 -4.04 0.58
N PHE A 219 4.13 -2.99 1.11
CA PHE A 219 2.67 -2.82 1.06
C PHE A 219 2.11 -2.85 -0.37
N LYS A 220 2.83 -2.24 -1.31
CA LYS A 220 2.50 -2.30 -2.75
C LYS A 220 2.36 -3.72 -3.29
N ILE A 221 3.22 -4.65 -2.83
CA ILE A 221 3.17 -6.06 -3.27
C ILE A 221 1.97 -6.77 -2.67
N LEU A 222 1.53 -6.38 -1.47
CA LEU A 222 0.27 -6.86 -0.90
C LEU A 222 -0.94 -6.34 -1.68
N SER A 223 -1.06 -5.03 -1.84
CA SER A 223 -2.10 -4.41 -2.66
C SER A 223 -1.86 -2.90 -2.77
N ARG A 224 -2.25 -2.35 -3.91
CA ARG A 224 -2.43 -0.91 -4.16
C ARG A 224 -3.81 -0.40 -3.75
N ASN A 225 -4.65 -1.25 -3.17
CA ASN A 225 -5.93 -0.85 -2.62
C ASN A 225 -5.82 -0.82 -1.10
N PHE A 226 -5.84 0.40 -0.56
CA PHE A 226 -5.78 0.65 0.89
C PHE A 226 -6.81 -0.16 1.69
N GLU A 227 -8.03 -0.32 1.20
CA GLU A 227 -9.05 -1.10 1.90
C GLU A 227 -8.67 -2.58 1.96
N LYS A 228 -8.10 -3.15 0.88
CA LYS A 228 -7.59 -4.53 0.88
C LYS A 228 -6.38 -4.70 1.80
N VAL A 229 -5.47 -3.72 1.83
CA VAL A 229 -4.35 -3.70 2.79
C VAL A 229 -4.88 -3.78 4.22
N LEU A 230 -5.83 -2.91 4.59
CA LEU A 230 -6.44 -2.95 5.92
C LEU A 230 -7.18 -4.26 6.19
N HIS A 231 -7.90 -4.79 5.21
CA HIS A 231 -8.63 -6.05 5.36
C HIS A 231 -7.70 -7.23 5.68
N VAL A 232 -6.61 -7.36 4.93
CA VAL A 232 -5.63 -8.43 5.15
C VAL A 232 -4.96 -8.28 6.51
N LEU A 233 -4.55 -7.06 6.88
CA LEU A 233 -3.94 -6.80 8.18
C LEU A 233 -4.91 -7.04 9.34
N GLN A 234 -6.20 -6.73 9.16
CA GLN A 234 -7.24 -7.00 10.16
C GLN A 234 -7.28 -8.50 10.46
N ILE A 235 -7.36 -9.35 9.42
CA ILE A 235 -7.38 -10.80 9.55
C ILE A 235 -6.13 -11.30 10.27
N ILE A 236 -4.95 -10.81 9.88
CA ILE A 236 -3.67 -11.21 10.48
C ILE A 236 -3.65 -10.88 11.99
N PHE A 237 -3.99 -9.65 12.36
CA PHE A 237 -3.89 -9.19 13.74
C PHE A 237 -4.98 -9.73 14.66
N GLU A 238 -6.20 -9.94 14.15
CA GLU A 238 -7.29 -10.59 14.91
C GLU A 238 -6.92 -12.03 15.28
N ASN A 239 -6.12 -12.71 14.46
CA ASN A 239 -5.65 -14.07 14.74
C ASN A 239 -4.31 -14.10 15.51
N GLY A 240 -3.85 -12.96 16.03
CA GLY A 240 -2.59 -12.86 16.78
C GLY A 240 -1.35 -13.20 15.94
N ARG A 241 -1.42 -13.05 14.62
CA ARG A 241 -0.33 -13.34 13.69
C ARG A 241 0.47 -12.09 13.35
N THR A 242 1.64 -12.30 12.74
CA THR A 242 2.57 -11.23 12.41
C THR A 242 2.58 -10.96 10.91
N PHE A 243 2.52 -9.67 10.55
CA PHE A 243 2.77 -9.18 9.20
C PHE A 243 4.21 -8.69 9.08
N VAL A 244 4.91 -9.12 8.03
CA VAL A 244 6.32 -8.80 7.82
C VAL A 244 6.55 -8.25 6.41
N THR A 245 7.33 -7.18 6.32
CA THR A 245 7.94 -6.72 5.07
C THR A 245 9.45 -6.70 5.15
N CYS A 246 10.14 -6.34 4.06
CA CYS A 246 11.59 -6.13 4.11
C CYS A 246 12.00 -4.99 5.07
N ASN A 247 11.04 -4.13 5.45
CA ASN A 247 11.26 -2.95 6.27
C ASN A 247 10.61 -3.03 7.65
N TYR A 248 9.59 -3.87 7.83
CA TYR A 248 8.77 -3.85 9.03
C TYR A 248 8.49 -5.26 9.57
N TYR A 249 8.54 -5.42 10.88
CA TYR A 249 7.87 -6.50 11.61
C TYR A 249 6.69 -5.86 12.34
N ILE A 250 5.47 -6.33 12.11
CA ILE A 250 4.26 -5.71 12.67
C ILE A 250 3.38 -6.81 13.27
N SER A 251 3.11 -6.70 14.56
CA SER A 251 2.18 -7.57 15.29
C SER A 251 1.32 -6.75 16.26
N ASN A 252 0.29 -7.36 16.82
CA ASN A 252 -0.54 -6.73 17.86
C ASN A 252 0.19 -6.70 19.20
N GLY A 253 0.99 -5.66 19.43
CA GLY A 253 1.72 -5.40 20.67
C GLY A 253 3.22 -5.21 20.49
N TYR A 254 3.75 -5.51 19.30
CA TYR A 254 5.17 -5.40 19.01
C TYR A 254 5.42 -5.02 17.55
N ILE A 255 6.25 -3.99 17.34
CA ILE A 255 6.64 -3.49 16.01
C ILE A 255 8.16 -3.29 15.98
N GLU A 256 8.81 -3.75 14.91
CA GLU A 256 10.15 -3.31 14.54
C GLU A 256 10.15 -2.62 13.17
N LYS A 257 10.99 -1.58 13.04
CA LYS A 257 11.17 -0.79 11.84
C LYS A 257 12.65 -0.71 11.47
N ARG A 258 12.95 -1.00 10.21
CA ARG A 258 14.28 -0.81 9.64
C ARG A 258 14.68 0.67 9.70
N LYS A 259 15.93 0.92 10.11
CA LYS A 259 16.49 2.28 10.23
C LYS A 259 16.47 3.08 8.91
N GLU A 260 16.90 2.44 7.82
CA GLU A 260 16.88 3.01 6.47
C GLU A 260 15.89 2.21 5.63
N ILE A 261 14.74 2.81 5.30
CA ILE A 261 13.69 2.15 4.51
C ILE A 261 14.21 1.80 3.12
N LEU A 262 14.08 0.53 2.76
CA LEU A 262 14.34 0.03 1.42
C LEU A 262 13.17 0.36 0.51
N ARG A 263 13.48 0.75 -0.71
CA ARG A 263 12.46 0.93 -1.76
C ARG A 263 11.74 -0.40 -2.05
N ALA A 264 10.45 -0.29 -2.38
CA ALA A 264 9.64 -1.42 -2.81
C ALA A 264 10.26 -2.16 -4.00
N ALA A 265 10.15 -3.50 -4.00
CA ALA A 265 10.54 -4.33 -5.11
C ALA A 265 9.61 -4.14 -6.33
N HIS A 266 10.16 -4.45 -7.50
CA HIS A 266 9.46 -4.42 -8.79
C HIS A 266 9.65 -5.73 -9.58
N SER A 267 10.43 -6.66 -9.04
CA SER A 267 10.73 -7.96 -9.63
C SER A 267 11.17 -8.92 -8.53
N GLU A 268 11.05 -10.22 -8.76
CA GLU A 268 11.53 -11.27 -7.85
C GLU A 268 13.00 -11.07 -7.48
N LYS A 269 13.85 -10.69 -8.44
CA LYS A 269 15.25 -10.36 -8.19
C LYS A 269 15.43 -9.20 -7.19
N ASN A 270 14.54 -8.21 -7.23
CA ASN A 270 14.57 -7.11 -6.26
C ASN A 270 14.11 -7.60 -4.87
N VAL A 271 13.11 -8.48 -4.79
CA VAL A 271 12.67 -9.10 -3.53
C VAL A 271 13.83 -9.86 -2.88
N LEU A 272 14.51 -10.74 -3.61
CA LEU A 272 15.67 -11.49 -3.10
C LEU A 272 16.80 -10.55 -2.63
N LYS A 273 17.06 -9.47 -3.39
CA LYS A 273 18.05 -8.46 -2.99
C LYS A 273 17.67 -7.75 -1.69
N ASN A 274 16.39 -7.41 -1.52
CA ASN A 274 15.89 -6.77 -0.31
C ASN A 274 15.94 -7.73 0.88
N LEU A 275 15.53 -8.99 0.67
CA LEU A 275 15.60 -10.08 1.64
C LEU A 275 17.02 -10.28 2.16
N TRP A 276 18.05 -10.27 1.32
CA TRP A 276 19.44 -10.43 1.75
C TRP A 276 20.06 -9.17 2.38
N ASN A 277 19.39 -8.02 2.31
CA ASN A 277 19.91 -6.79 2.89
C ASN A 277 19.60 -6.72 4.39
N MET A 278 20.60 -7.04 5.22
CA MET A 278 20.49 -7.00 6.69
C MET A 278 20.92 -5.67 7.32
N ARG A 279 21.25 -4.65 6.52
CA ARG A 279 21.73 -3.37 7.04
C ARG A 279 20.58 -2.59 7.69
N GLY A 280 20.78 -2.17 8.94
CA GLY A 280 19.79 -1.39 9.69
C GLY A 280 18.54 -2.18 10.07
N THR A 281 18.56 -3.52 9.95
CA THR A 281 17.46 -4.41 10.34
C THR A 281 17.52 -4.73 11.83
N PRO A 282 16.46 -4.48 12.62
CA PRO A 282 16.37 -4.86 14.03
C PRO A 282 16.29 -6.39 14.23
N ALA A 283 16.19 -6.84 15.49
CA ALA A 283 16.55 -8.21 15.86
C ALA A 283 15.55 -9.25 15.34
N GLU A 284 14.26 -9.09 15.62
CA GLU A 284 13.22 -10.04 15.21
C GLU A 284 13.07 -10.08 13.69
N LEU A 285 13.01 -8.90 13.07
CA LEU A 285 12.94 -8.74 11.63
C LEU A 285 14.15 -9.41 10.95
N ARG A 286 15.37 -9.24 11.49
CA ARG A 286 16.57 -9.90 10.95
C ARG A 286 16.48 -11.42 11.03
N THR A 287 15.94 -11.95 12.11
CA THR A 287 15.77 -13.41 12.28
C THR A 287 14.83 -13.96 11.23
N ILE A 288 13.66 -13.32 11.04
CA ILE A 288 12.68 -13.73 10.02
C ILE A 288 13.25 -13.60 8.60
N LEU A 289 13.83 -12.45 8.24
CA LEU A 289 14.34 -12.23 6.88
C LEU A 289 15.48 -13.19 6.52
N LYS A 290 16.32 -13.59 7.49
CA LYS A 290 17.34 -14.63 7.28
C LYS A 290 16.72 -16.00 7.04
N GLY A 291 15.74 -16.39 7.86
CA GLY A 291 15.05 -17.68 7.68
C GLY A 291 14.37 -17.79 6.31
N LEU A 292 13.76 -16.70 5.84
CA LEU A 292 13.17 -16.62 4.50
C LEU A 292 14.24 -16.67 3.41
N ALA A 293 15.34 -15.94 3.57
CA ALA A 293 16.44 -15.93 2.62
C ALA A 293 17.13 -17.30 2.46
N ASP A 294 17.25 -18.07 3.54
CA ASP A 294 17.89 -19.38 3.54
C ASP A 294 16.98 -20.46 2.93
N ALA A 295 15.65 -20.29 2.98
CA ALA A 295 14.68 -21.19 2.36
C ALA A 295 14.58 -21.06 0.82
N GLU A 296 15.09 -19.96 0.27
CA GLU A 296 15.14 -19.68 -1.18
C GLU A 296 16.41 -20.24 -1.86
N LEU A 297 17.33 -20.84 -1.09
CA LEU A 297 18.52 -21.56 -1.56
C LEU A 297 18.23 -23.06 -1.75
#